data_AF-A0A3R7WB14-F1
#
_entry.id   AF-A0A3R7WB14-F1
#
_cell.length_a   1.000
_cell.length_b   1.000
_cell.length_c   1.000
_cell.angle_alpha   90.00
_cell.angle_beta   90.00
_cell.angle_gamma   90.00
#
_symmetry.space_group_name_H-M   'P 1'
#
loop_
_entity.id
_entity.type
_entity.pdbx_description
1 polymer ?
#
loop_
_entity_poly.entity_id
_entity_poly.type
_entity_poly.pdbx_seq_one_letter_code
_entity_poly.pdbx_strand_id
1 'polypeptide(L)'
;MVGVLEKRNKILSLMRHLTLEDGSFTVSQIAQQTGIPRTTAQDWVNRLIDEECIILESPGKGREPARYTARTALPQTLCKRIFSTCDGDWVEIYHECMSAGCAAFCRHHHKRSGGPLTDVRRDGTLLRERGRFGSVSADVGLSPLPAVGVVSIRQDGESIIHTIRSFGGPSYSLTEMMSRARGVLDVRTRRSGSIVEGDVYTKALSLVVIGLDDTDTPGDGATFALAYALLQRLGRSDWVMPIAHHVAMLWPGIQEKTAGNSCSLIEFAAEKDTVEDIIEDSVSFIAGESASQEWGIAIKVGLFRPPGSLAYGARARSERITIEDAQAFAEANGIRIAGGRGVIGALAAVSLHGCDEETLLNPNIPL
;
A
#
# COMPACT_ATOMS: atom_id res chain seq x y z
N MET A 1 39.23 4.60 -8.38
CA MET A 1 37.82 4.89 -8.00
C MET A 1 37.35 4.18 -6.73
N VAL A 2 37.93 3.04 -6.32
CA VAL A 2 37.53 2.28 -5.11
C VAL A 2 37.67 3.09 -3.79
N GLY A 3 38.74 3.89 -3.64
CA GLY A 3 39.01 4.61 -2.38
C GLY A 3 38.04 5.76 -2.04
N VAL A 4 37.32 6.32 -3.02
CA VAL A 4 36.37 7.43 -2.75
C VAL A 4 35.07 6.90 -2.13
N LEU A 5 34.57 5.76 -2.63
CA LEU A 5 33.37 5.11 -2.10
C LEU A 5 33.60 4.56 -0.69
N GLU A 6 34.75 3.95 -0.43
CA GLU A 6 35.12 3.52 0.93
C GLU A 6 35.23 4.68 1.91
N LYS A 7 35.86 5.79 1.48
CA LYS A 7 35.97 7.00 2.30
C LYS A 7 34.60 7.61 2.58
N ARG A 8 33.72 7.65 1.58
CA ARG A 8 32.31 8.08 1.74
C ARG A 8 31.58 7.22 2.77
N ASN A 9 31.67 5.90 2.65
CA ASN A 9 30.99 4.98 3.57
C ASN A 9 31.51 5.12 5.02
N LYS A 10 32.82 5.31 5.21
CA LYS A 10 33.40 5.58 6.53
C LYS A 10 32.89 6.88 7.14
N ILE A 11 32.85 7.96 6.35
CA ILE A 11 32.33 9.27 6.80
C ILE A 11 30.85 9.16 7.17
N LEU A 12 30.02 8.53 6.34
CA LEU A 12 28.59 8.32 6.62
C LEU A 12 28.35 7.47 7.87
N SER A 13 29.11 6.39 8.03
CA SER A 13 29.03 5.53 9.23
C SER A 13 29.36 6.31 10.50
N LEU A 14 30.41 7.14 10.45
CA LEU A 14 30.78 8.00 11.57
C LEU A 14 29.70 9.06 11.87
N MET A 15 29.20 9.76 10.85
CA MET A 15 28.13 10.74 11.00
C MET A 15 26.89 10.11 11.65
N ARG A 16 26.54 8.89 11.24
CA ARG A 16 25.44 8.13 11.84
C ARG A 16 25.72 7.82 13.31
N HIS A 17 26.91 7.34 13.64
CA HIS A 17 27.29 7.03 15.01
C HIS A 17 27.22 8.26 15.92
N LEU A 18 27.83 9.38 15.52
CA LEU A 18 27.78 10.64 16.28
C LEU A 18 26.35 11.16 16.45
N THR A 19 25.50 11.00 15.42
CA THR A 19 24.09 11.38 15.54
C THR A 19 23.35 10.52 16.57
N LEU A 20 23.66 9.22 16.67
CA LEU A 20 23.03 8.33 17.65
C LEU A 20 23.52 8.57 19.08
N GLU A 21 24.79 8.93 19.26
CA GLU A 21 25.37 9.17 20.59
C GLU A 21 25.11 10.59 21.09
N ASP A 22 25.39 11.60 20.27
CA ASP A 22 25.41 13.02 20.67
C ASP A 22 24.17 13.78 20.18
N GLY A 23 23.26 13.11 19.47
CA GLY A 23 22.09 13.69 18.83
C GLY A 23 22.39 14.46 17.53
N SER A 24 23.63 14.94 17.35
CA SER A 24 24.08 15.73 16.20
C SER A 24 25.59 15.72 16.06
N PHE A 25 26.12 16.18 14.93
CA PHE A 25 27.56 16.36 14.72
C PHE A 25 27.87 17.69 14.02
N THR A 26 29.13 18.10 14.11
CA THR A 26 29.67 19.30 13.45
C THR A 26 30.75 18.91 12.45
N VAL A 27 31.03 19.80 11.50
CA VAL A 27 32.13 19.62 10.52
C VAL A 27 33.48 19.40 11.22
N SER A 28 33.70 20.09 12.36
CA SER A 28 34.93 19.94 13.15
C SER A 28 35.09 18.54 13.73
N GLN A 29 34.01 17.95 14.27
CA GLN A 29 34.05 16.59 14.81
C GLN A 29 34.38 15.57 13.72
N ILE A 30 33.79 15.72 12.52
CA ILE A 30 34.10 14.85 11.38
C ILE A 30 35.56 14.99 10.96
N ALA A 31 36.06 16.23 10.81
CA ALA A 31 37.44 16.49 10.45
C ALA A 31 38.43 15.86 11.45
N GLN A 32 38.17 16.06 12.75
CA GLN A 32 39.01 15.55 13.83
C GLN A 32 39.04 14.02 13.86
N GLN A 33 37.89 13.35 13.80
CA GLN A 33 37.81 11.90 13.95
C GLN A 33 38.24 11.13 12.70
N THR A 34 38.11 11.74 11.51
CA THR A 34 38.55 11.11 10.25
C THR A 34 39.98 11.49 9.86
N GLY A 35 40.58 12.46 10.54
CA GLY A 35 41.92 12.98 10.22
C GLY A 35 42.01 13.73 8.91
N ILE A 36 40.88 14.19 8.34
CA ILE A 36 40.87 14.96 7.08
C ILE A 36 40.86 16.48 7.37
N PRO A 37 41.35 17.31 6.43
CA PRO A 37 41.26 18.76 6.57
C PRO A 37 39.80 19.22 6.75
N ARG A 38 39.58 20.23 7.59
CA ARG A 38 38.25 20.78 7.86
C ARG A 38 37.53 21.24 6.59
N THR A 39 38.25 21.79 5.63
CA THR A 39 37.71 22.17 4.30
C THR A 39 37.18 20.95 3.55
N THR A 40 37.92 19.85 3.53
CA THR A 40 37.47 18.59 2.92
C THR A 40 36.26 18.00 3.65
N ALA A 41 36.21 18.08 4.99
CA ALA A 41 35.03 17.67 5.75
C ALA A 41 33.80 18.53 5.43
N GLN A 42 33.99 19.84 5.22
CA GLN A 42 32.93 20.76 4.79
C GLN A 42 32.41 20.40 3.40
N ASP A 43 33.30 20.09 2.44
CA ASP A 43 32.91 19.68 1.09
C ASP A 43 32.06 18.40 1.12
N TRP A 44 32.45 17.42 1.95
CA TRP A 44 31.64 16.22 2.17
C TRP A 44 30.29 16.54 2.78
N VAL A 45 30.22 17.42 3.77
CA VAL A 45 28.96 17.82 4.40
C VAL A 45 28.04 18.50 3.37
N ASN A 46 28.54 19.44 2.59
CA ASN A 46 27.75 20.12 1.55
C ASN A 46 27.19 19.10 0.54
N ARG A 47 28.06 18.23 0.03
CA ARG A 47 27.65 17.18 -0.91
C ARG A 47 26.62 16.21 -0.32
N LEU A 48 26.81 15.80 0.93
CA LEU A 48 25.90 14.86 1.59
C LEU A 48 24.57 15.51 2.01
N ILE A 49 24.51 16.84 2.11
CA ILE A 49 23.25 17.59 2.22
C ILE A 49 22.53 17.58 0.87
N ASP A 50 23.24 17.85 -0.23
CA ASP A 50 22.67 17.84 -1.58
C ASP A 50 22.18 16.43 -1.98
N GLU A 51 22.89 15.38 -1.56
CA GLU A 51 22.49 13.97 -1.71
C GLU A 51 21.42 13.53 -0.69
N GLU A 52 20.92 14.45 0.14
CA GLU A 52 20.00 14.22 1.25
C GLU A 52 20.38 13.05 2.17
N CYS A 53 21.66 12.83 2.43
CA CYS A 53 22.14 11.81 3.37
C CYS A 53 22.16 12.35 4.82
N ILE A 54 22.29 13.66 4.99
CA ILE A 54 22.33 14.35 6.28
C ILE A 54 21.45 15.63 6.23
N ILE A 55 20.99 16.10 7.39
CA ILE A 55 20.13 17.28 7.52
C ILE A 55 20.86 18.34 8.34
N LEU A 56 20.78 19.61 7.93
CA LEU A 56 21.16 20.75 8.77
C LEU A 56 20.10 20.96 9.85
N GLU A 57 20.43 20.62 11.09
CA GLU A 57 19.51 20.75 12.22
C GLU A 57 19.50 22.18 12.78
N SER A 58 20.68 22.80 12.89
CA SER A 58 20.80 24.18 13.31
C SER A 58 21.92 24.91 12.55
N PRO A 59 21.64 26.10 11.99
CA PRO A 59 22.65 26.88 11.30
C PRO A 59 23.67 27.43 12.30
N GLY A 60 24.93 27.55 11.87
CA GLY A 60 25.97 28.15 12.70
C GLY A 60 25.68 29.62 12.97
N LYS A 61 25.92 30.08 14.21
CA LYS A 61 25.75 31.48 14.62
C LYS A 61 26.99 31.96 15.38
N GLY A 62 27.71 32.90 14.78
CA GLY A 62 28.93 33.47 15.38
C GLY A 62 29.99 32.41 15.67
N ARG A 63 30.24 32.12 16.95
CA ARG A 63 31.20 31.09 17.40
C ARG A 63 30.59 29.69 17.50
N GLU A 64 29.27 29.57 17.43
CA GLU A 64 28.59 28.27 17.47
C GLU A 64 28.66 27.58 16.10
N PRO A 65 29.22 26.37 16.00
CA PRO A 65 29.28 25.64 14.75
C PRO A 65 27.88 25.16 14.34
N ALA A 66 27.64 25.08 13.03
CA ALA A 66 26.45 24.44 12.48
C ALA A 66 26.39 22.96 12.91
N ARG A 67 25.19 22.48 13.22
CA ARG A 67 24.94 21.08 13.60
C ARG A 67 24.14 20.34 12.55
N TYR A 68 24.52 19.10 12.33
CA TYR A 68 23.96 18.22 11.32
C TYR A 68 23.57 16.88 11.93
N THR A 69 22.61 16.21 11.33
CA THR A 69 22.17 14.86 11.75
C THR A 69 22.17 13.93 10.55
N ALA A 70 22.59 12.69 10.75
CA ALA A 70 22.54 11.68 9.70
C ALA A 70 21.10 11.17 9.57
N ARG A 71 20.52 11.22 8.37
CA ARG A 71 19.13 10.75 8.18
C ARG A 71 18.93 9.30 8.58
N THR A 72 19.95 8.47 8.37
CA THR A 72 19.95 7.05 8.74
C THR A 72 20.00 6.78 10.25
N ALA A 73 20.25 7.82 11.07
CA ALA A 73 20.18 7.75 12.54
C ALA A 73 18.83 8.26 13.08
N LEU A 74 18.11 9.07 12.30
CA LEU A 74 16.78 9.53 12.68
C LEU A 74 15.77 8.38 12.56
N PRO A 75 14.72 8.34 13.39
CA PRO A 75 13.61 7.42 13.21
C PRO A 75 13.08 7.54 11.79
N GLN A 76 13.06 6.42 11.06
CA GLN A 76 12.45 6.41 9.72
C GLN A 76 10.94 6.65 9.84
N THR A 77 10.35 7.17 8.76
CA THR A 77 8.88 7.20 8.66
C THR A 77 8.35 5.78 8.84
N LEU A 78 7.38 5.63 9.74
CA LEU A 78 6.66 4.37 9.92
C LEU A 78 5.51 4.23 8.92
N CYS A 79 5.19 5.29 8.18
CA CYS A 79 4.19 5.33 7.12
C CYS A 79 4.89 5.07 5.79
N LYS A 80 4.78 3.84 5.27
CA LYS A 80 5.43 3.43 4.01
C LYS A 80 4.69 4.01 2.81
N ARG A 81 3.37 3.82 2.76
CA ARG A 81 2.51 4.30 1.68
C ARG A 81 1.16 4.73 2.22
N ILE A 82 0.62 5.80 1.68
CA ILE A 82 -0.76 6.23 1.92
C ILE A 82 -1.36 6.67 0.59
N PHE A 83 -2.47 6.08 0.21
CA PHE A 83 -3.17 6.37 -1.06
C PHE A 83 -4.65 6.04 -0.91
N SER A 84 -5.48 6.55 -1.82
CA SER A 84 -6.93 6.40 -1.72
C SER A 84 -7.53 5.96 -3.05
N THR A 85 -8.50 5.06 -3.00
CA THR A 85 -9.39 4.76 -4.12
C THR A 85 -10.77 5.34 -3.86
N CYS A 86 -11.48 5.73 -4.92
CA CYS A 86 -12.83 6.28 -4.80
C CYS A 86 -13.78 5.75 -5.87
N ASP A 87 -15.06 5.64 -5.53
CA ASP A 87 -16.15 5.24 -6.40
C ASP A 87 -17.43 5.92 -5.94
N GLY A 88 -17.89 6.93 -6.70
CA GLY A 88 -18.96 7.83 -6.26
C GLY A 88 -18.58 8.60 -4.99
N ASP A 89 -19.43 8.54 -3.96
CA ASP A 89 -19.21 9.14 -2.64
C ASP A 89 -18.38 8.28 -1.69
N TRP A 90 -17.94 7.11 -2.13
CA TRP A 90 -17.19 6.16 -1.31
C TRP A 90 -15.69 6.25 -1.54
N VAL A 91 -14.95 6.03 -0.46
CA VAL A 91 -13.49 6.02 -0.45
C VAL A 91 -13.00 4.81 0.33
N GLU A 92 -11.94 4.16 -0.16
CA GLU A 92 -11.09 3.29 0.65
C GLU A 92 -9.70 3.92 0.75
N ILE A 93 -9.28 4.25 1.97
CA ILE A 93 -7.95 4.78 2.28
C ILE A 93 -7.07 3.59 2.64
N TYR A 94 -5.91 3.51 1.98
CA TYR A 94 -4.89 2.51 2.26
C TYR A 94 -3.76 3.18 3.01
N HIS A 95 -3.38 2.62 4.15
CA HIS A 95 -2.25 3.10 4.93
C HIS A 95 -1.36 1.91 5.28
N GLU A 96 -0.25 1.73 4.54
CA GLU A 96 0.73 0.70 4.82
C GLU A 96 1.79 1.22 5.79
N CYS A 97 1.92 0.54 6.93
CA CYS A 97 2.96 0.84 7.91
C CYS A 97 4.21 -0.02 7.69
N MET A 98 5.36 0.43 8.20
CA MET A 98 6.56 -0.40 8.32
C MET A 98 6.47 -1.40 9.50
N SER A 99 5.49 -1.21 10.39
CA SER A 99 5.31 -1.99 11.62
C SER A 99 3.88 -2.49 11.77
N ALA A 100 3.73 -3.80 11.92
CA ALA A 100 2.43 -4.43 12.19
C ALA A 100 1.82 -3.96 13.52
N GLY A 101 2.66 -3.64 14.52
CA GLY A 101 2.20 -3.10 15.80
C GLY A 101 1.62 -1.69 15.66
N CYS A 102 2.27 -0.83 14.86
CA CYS A 102 1.75 0.50 14.55
C CYS A 102 0.46 0.42 13.74
N ALA A 103 0.39 -0.46 12.74
CA ALA A 103 -0.85 -0.71 12.00
C ALA A 103 -1.98 -1.16 12.95
N ALA A 104 -1.72 -2.11 13.85
CA ALA A 104 -2.71 -2.56 14.83
C ALA A 104 -3.20 -1.43 15.76
N PHE A 105 -2.29 -0.56 16.21
CA PHE A 105 -2.62 0.63 17.00
C PHE A 105 -3.53 1.60 16.23
N CYS A 106 -3.17 1.95 15.00
CA CYS A 106 -3.97 2.82 14.14
C CYS A 106 -5.35 2.23 13.85
N ARG A 107 -5.44 0.92 13.50
CA ARG A 107 -6.72 0.21 13.34
C ARG A 107 -7.61 0.36 14.57
N HIS A 108 -7.06 0.14 15.77
CA HIS A 108 -7.81 0.23 17.02
C HIS A 108 -8.39 1.63 17.25
N HIS A 109 -7.59 2.67 17.01
CA HIS A 109 -8.01 4.04 17.27
C HIS A 109 -8.95 4.59 16.20
N HIS A 110 -8.67 4.37 14.91
CA HIS A 110 -9.56 4.81 13.82
C HIS A 110 -10.91 4.09 13.86
N LYS A 111 -10.95 2.80 14.23
CA LYS A 111 -12.22 2.08 14.42
C LYS A 111 -13.06 2.66 15.57
N ARG A 112 -12.40 3.23 16.59
CA ARG A 112 -13.05 3.80 17.78
C ARG A 112 -13.35 5.28 17.67
N SER A 113 -12.73 5.99 16.72
CA SER A 113 -12.85 7.43 16.66
C SER A 113 -14.22 7.92 16.27
N GLY A 114 -15.05 7.07 15.67
CA GLY A 114 -16.13 7.56 14.85
C GLY A 114 -15.57 8.37 13.68
N GLY A 115 -16.45 9.01 12.93
CA GLY A 115 -16.04 9.75 11.75
C GLY A 115 -16.82 9.35 10.49
N PRO A 116 -16.33 9.74 9.31
CA PRO A 116 -16.84 9.30 8.03
C PRO A 116 -16.45 7.85 7.66
N LEU A 117 -15.60 7.19 8.46
CA LEU A 117 -15.20 5.80 8.26
C LEU A 117 -16.32 4.84 8.72
N THR A 118 -16.67 3.89 7.86
CA THR A 118 -17.66 2.84 8.12
C THR A 118 -17.01 1.51 8.47
N ASP A 119 -15.79 1.26 8.01
CA ASP A 119 -15.07 0.02 8.28
C ASP A 119 -13.56 0.26 8.30
N VAL A 120 -12.85 -0.42 9.21
CA VAL A 120 -11.40 -0.33 9.35
C VAL A 120 -10.86 -1.73 9.57
N ARG A 121 -10.14 -2.23 8.57
CA ARG A 121 -9.51 -3.56 8.58
C ARG A 121 -8.00 -3.43 8.50
N ARG A 122 -7.32 -4.49 8.89
CA ARG A 122 -5.87 -4.63 8.77
C ARG A 122 -5.56 -5.96 8.11
N ASP A 123 -4.73 -5.91 7.08
CA ASP A 123 -4.08 -7.06 6.47
C ASP A 123 -2.57 -6.90 6.64
N GLY A 124 -1.95 -7.72 7.50
CA GLY A 124 -0.54 -7.56 7.84
C GLY A 124 -0.21 -6.13 8.31
N THR A 125 0.59 -5.41 7.53
CA THR A 125 0.97 -4.02 7.80
C THR A 125 0.09 -2.98 7.11
N LEU A 126 -0.84 -3.41 6.25
CA LEU A 126 -1.75 -2.56 5.50
C LEU A 126 -3.05 -2.33 6.26
N LEU A 127 -3.41 -1.06 6.44
CA LEU A 127 -4.76 -0.66 6.86
C LEU A 127 -5.61 -0.37 5.64
N ARG A 128 -6.86 -0.84 5.71
CA ARG A 128 -7.91 -0.56 4.74
C ARG A 128 -9.04 0.13 5.49
N GLU A 129 -9.26 1.40 5.16
CA GLU A 129 -10.19 2.27 5.88
C GLU A 129 -11.26 2.76 4.92
N ARG A 130 -12.43 2.14 4.99
CA ARG A 130 -13.54 2.44 4.11
C ARG A 130 -14.44 3.48 4.75
N GLY A 131 -14.84 4.48 3.97
CA GLY A 131 -15.75 5.52 4.42
C GLY A 131 -16.45 6.22 3.27
N ARG A 132 -17.18 7.28 3.62
CA ARG A 132 -17.86 8.16 2.66
C ARG A 132 -17.36 9.58 2.76
N PHE A 133 -17.58 10.36 1.71
CA PHE A 133 -17.39 11.81 1.80
C PHE A 133 -18.30 12.40 2.89
N GLY A 134 -17.72 13.32 3.65
CA GLY A 134 -18.41 13.96 4.76
C GLY A 134 -17.44 14.46 5.84
N SER A 135 -18.03 15.10 6.85
CA SER A 135 -17.32 15.56 8.03
C SER A 135 -18.16 15.22 9.25
N VAL A 136 -17.53 14.63 10.25
CA VAL A 136 -18.16 14.27 11.52
C VAL A 136 -17.24 14.76 12.63
N SER A 137 -17.80 15.51 13.59
CA SER A 137 -17.04 15.91 14.76
C SER A 137 -16.72 14.67 15.60
N ALA A 138 -15.44 14.37 15.74
CA ALA A 138 -14.97 13.35 16.67
C ALA A 138 -13.85 13.91 17.56
N ASP A 139 -13.88 13.53 18.82
CA ASP A 139 -12.90 13.94 19.81
C ASP A 139 -11.79 12.90 19.93
N VAL A 140 -10.57 13.38 20.10
CA VAL A 140 -9.39 12.57 20.39
C VAL A 140 -8.71 13.08 21.65
N GLY A 141 -8.02 12.21 22.39
CA GLY A 141 -7.42 12.58 23.65
C GLY A 141 -6.84 11.40 24.44
N LEU A 142 -6.73 11.59 25.75
CA LEU A 142 -6.40 10.52 26.69
C LEU A 142 -7.54 9.51 26.78
N SER A 143 -7.20 8.28 27.19
CA SER A 143 -8.19 7.25 27.50
C SER A 143 -9.30 7.83 28.40
N PRO A 144 -10.59 7.60 28.09
CA PRO A 144 -11.12 6.59 27.17
C PRO A 144 -11.23 7.01 25.69
N LEU A 145 -10.87 8.24 25.32
CA LEU A 145 -10.96 8.72 23.93
C LEU A 145 -9.95 8.00 23.01
N PRO A 146 -10.24 7.94 21.69
CA PRO A 146 -9.22 7.55 20.71
C PRO A 146 -8.04 8.54 20.73
N ALA A 147 -6.82 8.08 20.44
CA ALA A 147 -5.67 8.96 20.29
C ALA A 147 -5.59 9.60 18.89
N VAL A 148 -6.25 9.01 17.90
CA VAL A 148 -6.25 9.48 16.50
C VAL A 148 -7.51 9.01 15.79
N GLY A 149 -8.01 9.82 14.86
CA GLY A 149 -9.18 9.50 14.05
C GLY A 149 -9.27 10.33 12.77
N VAL A 150 -9.93 9.78 11.76
CA VAL A 150 -10.31 10.52 10.56
C VAL A 150 -11.63 11.24 10.84
N VAL A 151 -11.64 12.57 10.72
CA VAL A 151 -12.82 13.41 11.03
C VAL A 151 -13.52 13.92 9.79
N SER A 152 -12.83 13.99 8.65
CA SER A 152 -13.43 14.37 7.36
C SER A 152 -12.74 13.64 6.22
N ILE A 153 -13.53 13.29 5.20
CA ILE A 153 -13.05 12.86 3.89
C ILE A 153 -13.78 13.71 2.86
N ARG A 154 -13.05 14.32 1.95
CA ARG A 154 -13.60 15.14 0.86
C ARG A 154 -12.78 14.95 -0.41
N GLN A 155 -13.35 15.33 -1.54
CA GLN A 155 -12.66 15.38 -2.81
C GLN A 155 -12.47 16.85 -3.23
N ASP A 156 -11.29 17.16 -3.76
CA ASP A 156 -10.96 18.44 -4.37
C ASP A 156 -10.22 18.17 -5.69
N GLY A 157 -10.92 18.38 -6.81
CA GLY A 157 -10.45 17.96 -8.13
C GLY A 157 -10.11 16.47 -8.17
N GLU A 158 -8.85 16.16 -8.48
CA GLU A 158 -8.31 14.79 -8.55
C GLU A 158 -7.68 14.32 -7.23
N SER A 159 -7.82 15.10 -6.16
CA SER A 159 -7.28 14.77 -4.84
C SER A 159 -8.38 14.31 -3.89
N ILE A 160 -8.10 13.26 -3.12
CA ILE A 160 -8.81 12.92 -1.89
C ILE A 160 -8.10 13.57 -0.72
N ILE A 161 -8.87 14.27 0.11
CA ILE A 161 -8.38 14.92 1.31
C ILE A 161 -9.04 14.25 2.50
N HIS A 162 -8.21 13.66 3.36
CA HIS A 162 -8.66 13.08 4.62
C HIS A 162 -8.05 13.88 5.77
N THR A 163 -8.93 14.48 6.57
CA THR A 163 -8.55 15.26 7.75
C THR A 163 -8.42 14.31 8.93
N ILE A 164 -7.21 14.19 9.46
CA ILE A 164 -6.88 13.39 10.62
C ILE A 164 -6.75 14.31 11.83
N ARG A 165 -7.40 13.95 12.93
CA ARG A 165 -7.24 14.60 14.23
C ARG A 165 -6.50 13.64 15.16
N SER A 166 -5.49 14.13 15.88
CA SER A 166 -4.64 13.30 16.73
C SER A 166 -4.21 14.00 18.02
N PHE A 167 -3.91 13.18 19.03
CA PHE A 167 -3.37 13.56 20.34
C PHE A 167 -2.14 12.71 20.66
N GLY A 168 -1.11 13.29 21.25
CA GLY A 168 0.07 12.56 21.72
C GLY A 168 0.94 11.98 20.59
N GLY A 169 1.42 10.74 20.75
CA GLY A 169 2.35 10.08 19.82
C GLY A 169 1.90 10.07 18.34
N PRO A 170 0.63 9.75 18.02
CA PRO A 170 0.12 9.82 16.65
C PRO A 170 0.27 11.19 15.96
N SER A 171 0.28 12.28 16.73
CA SER A 171 0.52 13.63 16.19
C SER A 171 1.92 13.78 15.60
N TYR A 172 2.91 13.05 16.11
CA TYR A 172 4.26 13.04 15.51
C TYR A 172 4.25 12.38 14.13
N SER A 173 3.48 11.30 13.96
CA SER A 173 3.32 10.66 12.64
C SER A 173 2.69 11.61 11.64
N LEU A 174 1.62 12.31 12.05
CA LEU A 174 0.91 13.27 11.22
C LEU A 174 1.78 14.47 10.81
N THR A 175 2.65 14.98 11.69
CA THR A 175 3.50 16.14 11.38
C THR A 175 4.79 15.79 10.65
N GLU A 176 5.42 14.64 10.97
CA GLU A 176 6.79 14.34 10.51
C GLU A 176 6.91 13.15 9.56
N MET A 177 5.95 12.21 9.56
CA MET A 177 6.08 10.91 8.87
C MET A 177 5.21 10.80 7.63
N MET A 178 3.93 11.18 7.70
CA MET A 178 2.97 10.95 6.62
C MET A 178 3.34 11.67 5.31
N SER A 179 3.92 12.86 5.37
CA SER A 179 4.37 13.62 4.19
C SER A 179 5.44 12.91 3.36
N ARG A 180 6.10 11.89 3.93
CA ARG A 180 7.13 11.08 3.25
C ARG A 180 6.60 9.75 2.72
N ALA A 181 5.34 9.42 2.98
CA ALA A 181 4.75 8.17 2.52
C ALA A 181 4.48 8.22 1.01
N ARG A 182 4.83 7.16 0.26
CA ARG A 182 4.51 7.08 -1.17
C ARG A 182 2.99 7.19 -1.36
N GLY A 183 2.56 8.05 -2.30
CA GLY A 183 1.14 8.29 -2.61
C GLY A 183 0.55 9.53 -1.93
N VAL A 184 1.25 10.12 -0.95
CA VAL A 184 0.88 11.41 -0.35
C VAL A 184 1.41 12.54 -1.21
N LEU A 185 0.52 13.47 -1.56
CA LEU A 185 0.80 14.66 -2.35
C LEU A 185 1.23 15.85 -1.47
N ASP A 186 0.58 16.01 -0.32
CA ASP A 186 0.84 17.09 0.64
C ASP A 186 0.27 16.70 2.02
N VAL A 187 0.82 17.30 3.08
CA VAL A 187 0.25 17.22 4.43
C VAL A 187 0.26 18.60 5.07
N ARG A 188 -0.92 19.13 5.38
CA ARG A 188 -1.08 20.45 6.01
C ARG A 188 -1.58 20.30 7.43
N THR A 189 -0.71 20.59 8.39
CA THR A 189 -1.04 20.44 9.82
C THR A 189 -1.38 21.77 10.50
N ARG A 190 -2.26 21.69 11.50
CA ARG A 190 -2.68 22.77 12.38
C ARG A 190 -2.65 22.25 13.81
N ARG A 191 -2.19 23.06 14.75
CA ARG A 191 -2.11 22.70 16.17
C ARG A 191 -3.00 23.59 17.00
N SER A 192 -3.81 22.97 17.86
CA SER A 192 -4.63 23.65 18.86
C SER A 192 -4.41 22.98 20.21
N GLY A 193 -3.59 23.61 21.05
CA GLY A 193 -3.15 23.01 22.32
C GLY A 193 -2.42 21.68 22.10
N SER A 194 -2.94 20.61 22.70
CA SER A 194 -2.42 19.25 22.60
C SER A 194 -2.94 18.45 21.40
N ILE A 195 -3.87 19.02 20.64
CA ILE A 195 -4.48 18.39 19.46
C ILE A 195 -3.76 18.89 18.22
N VAL A 196 -3.49 17.95 17.32
CA VAL A 196 -3.02 18.24 15.97
C VAL A 196 -4.08 17.76 14.98
N GLU A 197 -4.40 18.62 14.02
CA GLU A 197 -5.18 18.25 12.85
C GLU A 197 -4.27 18.31 11.63
N GLY A 198 -4.50 17.43 10.67
CA GLY A 198 -3.75 17.40 9.42
C GLY A 198 -4.63 17.00 8.26
N ASP A 199 -4.61 17.79 7.20
CA ASP A 199 -5.15 17.38 5.91
C ASP A 199 -4.08 16.62 5.15
N VAL A 200 -4.32 15.33 4.92
CA VAL A 200 -3.48 14.48 4.07
C VAL A 200 -4.11 14.43 2.69
N TYR A 201 -3.33 14.75 1.65
CA TYR A 201 -3.77 14.80 0.27
C TYR A 201 -3.24 13.56 -0.47
N THR A 202 -4.10 12.82 -1.15
CA THR A 202 -3.74 11.68 -2.00
C THR A 202 -4.47 11.78 -3.34
N LYS A 203 -4.00 11.09 -4.38
CA LYS A 203 -4.74 11.01 -5.66
C LYS A 203 -6.05 10.23 -5.48
N ALA A 204 -7.07 10.60 -6.26
CA ALA A 204 -8.33 9.88 -6.39
C ALA A 204 -8.20 8.71 -7.39
N LEU A 205 -7.68 7.58 -6.91
CA LEU A 205 -7.41 6.40 -7.74
C LEU A 205 -8.66 5.51 -7.92
N SER A 206 -8.61 4.62 -8.89
CA SER A 206 -9.58 3.55 -9.10
C SER A 206 -9.04 2.22 -8.58
N LEU A 207 -9.88 1.46 -7.88
CA LEU A 207 -9.55 0.07 -7.52
C LEU A 207 -9.69 -0.82 -8.76
N VAL A 208 -8.63 -1.57 -9.08
CA VAL A 208 -8.61 -2.61 -10.10
C VAL A 208 -8.36 -3.95 -9.41
N VAL A 209 -9.25 -4.91 -9.63
CA VAL A 209 -9.21 -6.25 -9.06
C VAL A 209 -9.05 -7.24 -10.20
N ILE A 210 -8.01 -8.05 -10.14
CA ILE A 210 -7.67 -9.02 -11.20
C ILE A 210 -7.64 -10.43 -10.59
N GLY A 211 -8.50 -11.30 -11.09
CA GLY A 211 -8.49 -12.74 -10.83
C GLY A 211 -7.73 -13.49 -11.93
N LEU A 212 -7.01 -14.55 -11.54
CA LEU A 212 -6.21 -15.41 -12.41
C LEU A 212 -6.43 -16.87 -12.05
N ASP A 213 -6.54 -17.74 -13.04
CA ASP A 213 -6.64 -19.19 -12.84
C ASP A 213 -6.16 -20.01 -14.05
N ASP A 214 -5.95 -21.31 -13.83
CA ASP A 214 -5.51 -22.31 -14.81
C ASP A 214 -4.26 -21.88 -15.60
N THR A 215 -3.31 -21.18 -14.96
CA THR A 215 -2.11 -20.69 -15.64
C THR A 215 -0.92 -21.65 -15.58
N ASP A 216 -1.05 -22.74 -14.81
CA ASP A 216 -0.05 -23.79 -14.60
C ASP A 216 -0.51 -25.15 -15.14
N THR A 217 0.45 -26.07 -15.25
CA THR A 217 0.25 -27.47 -15.65
C THR A 217 0.86 -28.40 -14.59
N PRO A 218 0.59 -29.72 -14.58
CA PRO A 218 1.10 -30.65 -13.56
C PRO A 218 2.63 -30.69 -13.37
N GLY A 219 3.43 -30.12 -14.29
CA GLY A 219 4.89 -30.07 -14.20
C GLY A 219 5.53 -28.71 -14.46
N ASP A 220 4.75 -27.65 -14.66
CA ASP A 220 5.27 -26.32 -15.00
C ASP A 220 4.35 -25.19 -14.56
N GLY A 221 4.94 -24.10 -14.08
CA GLY A 221 4.24 -22.91 -13.61
C GLY A 221 3.58 -23.06 -12.23
N ALA A 222 3.07 -21.93 -11.73
CA ALA A 222 2.19 -21.86 -10.57
C ALA A 222 1.35 -20.57 -10.65
N THR A 223 0.02 -20.68 -10.58
CA THR A 223 -0.87 -19.51 -10.73
C THR A 223 -0.58 -18.38 -9.75
N PHE A 224 -0.29 -18.68 -8.48
CA PHE A 224 0.06 -17.64 -7.49
C PHE A 224 1.38 -16.95 -7.80
N ALA A 225 2.34 -17.64 -8.44
CA ALA A 225 3.64 -17.08 -8.78
C ALA A 225 3.51 -16.12 -9.97
N LEU A 226 2.72 -16.51 -10.99
CA LEU A 226 2.44 -15.66 -12.14
C LEU A 226 1.61 -14.43 -11.75
N ALA A 227 0.61 -14.61 -10.87
CA ALA A 227 -0.16 -13.51 -10.30
C ALA A 227 0.72 -12.49 -9.56
N TYR A 228 1.64 -12.98 -8.72
CA TYR A 228 2.59 -12.13 -8.04
C TYR A 228 3.58 -11.45 -9.00
N ALA A 229 4.01 -12.13 -10.06
CA ALA A 229 4.85 -11.54 -11.11
C ALA A 229 4.13 -10.37 -11.82
N LEU A 230 2.85 -10.53 -12.15
CA LEU A 230 2.02 -9.45 -12.71
C LEU A 230 1.89 -8.29 -11.72
N LEU A 231 1.63 -8.57 -10.43
CA LEU A 231 1.58 -7.56 -9.37
C LEU A 231 2.88 -6.75 -9.27
N GLN A 232 4.03 -7.41 -9.33
CA GLN A 232 5.34 -6.75 -9.31
C GLN A 232 5.62 -5.96 -10.58
N ARG A 233 5.23 -6.48 -11.75
CA ARG A 233 5.42 -5.81 -13.04
C ARG A 233 4.65 -4.49 -13.07
N LEU A 234 3.34 -4.55 -12.86
CA LEU A 234 2.47 -3.36 -12.87
C LEU A 234 2.81 -2.39 -11.74
N GLY A 235 3.23 -2.92 -10.58
CA GLY A 235 3.61 -2.13 -9.41
C GLY A 235 4.88 -1.29 -9.56
N ARG A 236 5.64 -1.45 -10.66
CA ARG A 236 6.81 -0.61 -10.97
C ARG A 236 6.43 0.75 -11.55
N SER A 237 5.20 0.89 -12.04
CA SER A 237 4.70 2.15 -12.59
C SER A 237 4.35 3.14 -11.49
N ASP A 238 4.59 4.43 -11.72
CA ASP A 238 4.33 5.48 -10.72
C ASP A 238 2.83 5.73 -10.48
N TRP A 239 2.01 5.48 -11.49
CA TRP A 239 0.55 5.62 -11.47
C TRP A 239 -0.18 4.39 -10.91
N VAL A 240 0.55 3.37 -10.45
CA VAL A 240 -0.01 2.14 -9.88
C VAL A 240 0.51 1.89 -8.46
N MET A 241 -0.42 1.57 -7.56
CA MET A 241 -0.16 1.18 -6.18
C MET A 241 -0.64 -0.25 -5.97
N PRO A 242 0.26 -1.24 -5.86
CA PRO A 242 -0.08 -2.60 -5.44
C PRO A 242 -0.76 -2.60 -4.07
N ILE A 243 -1.87 -3.30 -3.91
CA ILE A 243 -2.62 -3.40 -2.65
C ILE A 243 -2.36 -4.75 -2.00
N ALA A 244 -2.76 -5.84 -2.66
CA ALA A 244 -2.74 -7.17 -2.08
C ALA A 244 -2.62 -8.28 -3.14
N HIS A 245 -2.23 -9.46 -2.66
CA HIS A 245 -2.31 -10.72 -3.38
C HIS A 245 -2.92 -11.76 -2.45
N HIS A 246 -3.97 -12.43 -2.91
CA HIS A 246 -4.65 -13.48 -2.19
C HIS A 246 -4.76 -14.74 -3.05
N VAL A 247 -4.79 -15.89 -2.38
CA VAL A 247 -5.07 -17.19 -3.00
C VAL A 247 -6.40 -17.69 -2.44
N ALA A 248 -7.26 -18.21 -3.32
CA ALA A 248 -8.55 -18.76 -2.92
C ALA A 248 -8.68 -20.20 -3.41
N MET A 249 -9.05 -21.10 -2.51
CA MET A 249 -9.31 -22.51 -2.82
C MET A 249 -10.74 -22.67 -3.35
N LEU A 250 -10.87 -23.39 -4.46
CA LEU A 250 -12.12 -23.70 -5.14
C LEU A 250 -12.53 -25.17 -4.88
N TRP A 251 -13.59 -25.63 -5.56
CA TRP A 251 -14.15 -26.95 -5.32
C TRP A 251 -13.12 -28.07 -5.62
N PRO A 252 -12.73 -28.91 -4.64
CA PRO A 252 -11.74 -29.94 -4.86
C PRO A 252 -12.24 -31.09 -5.76
N GLY A 253 -13.53 -31.16 -6.10
CA GLY A 253 -14.10 -32.23 -6.92
C GLY A 253 -13.79 -32.15 -8.42
N ILE A 254 -13.21 -31.04 -8.90
CA ILE A 254 -12.81 -30.87 -10.31
C ILE A 254 -11.71 -31.88 -10.68
N GLN A 255 -11.85 -32.48 -11.87
CA GLN A 255 -10.88 -33.47 -12.39
C GLN A 255 -9.73 -32.78 -13.13
N GLU A 256 -10.01 -31.68 -13.83
CA GLU A 256 -9.10 -30.90 -14.66
C GLU A 256 -8.26 -29.89 -13.85
N LYS A 257 -7.87 -30.28 -12.65
CA LYS A 257 -7.04 -29.50 -11.72
C LYS A 257 -5.58 -30.00 -11.77
N THR A 258 -4.64 -29.18 -11.30
CA THR A 258 -3.24 -29.61 -11.12
C THR A 258 -3.10 -30.39 -9.79
N ALA A 259 -2.14 -30.04 -8.92
CA ALA A 259 -2.05 -30.66 -7.59
C ALA A 259 -3.18 -30.17 -6.65
N GLY A 260 -3.70 -28.97 -6.89
CA GLY A 260 -4.81 -28.36 -6.15
C GLY A 260 -5.77 -27.65 -7.09
N ASN A 261 -6.85 -27.07 -6.54
CA ASN A 261 -7.78 -26.23 -7.29
C ASN A 261 -7.86 -24.86 -6.61
N SER A 262 -6.97 -23.94 -7.01
CA SER A 262 -6.84 -22.64 -6.38
C SER A 262 -6.60 -21.56 -7.42
N CYS A 263 -7.32 -20.45 -7.29
CA CYS A 263 -7.17 -19.26 -8.11
C CYS A 263 -6.44 -18.17 -7.33
N SER A 264 -5.94 -17.14 -8.02
CA SER A 264 -5.24 -16.00 -7.42
C SER A 264 -5.97 -14.69 -7.69
N LEU A 265 -5.94 -13.79 -6.71
CA LEU A 265 -6.54 -12.46 -6.76
C LEU A 265 -5.45 -11.42 -6.46
N ILE A 266 -5.32 -10.42 -7.31
CA ILE A 266 -4.44 -9.27 -7.07
C ILE A 266 -5.24 -7.96 -7.14
N GLU A 267 -4.84 -7.00 -6.31
CA GLU A 267 -5.50 -5.71 -6.18
C GLU A 267 -4.52 -4.55 -6.43
N PHE A 268 -4.99 -3.53 -7.16
CA PHE A 268 -4.24 -2.31 -7.42
C PHE A 268 -5.12 -1.07 -7.23
N ALA A 269 -4.51 0.03 -6.80
CA ALA A 269 -5.07 1.36 -7.04
C ALA A 269 -4.33 2.01 -8.21
N ALA A 270 -5.08 2.46 -9.22
CA ALA A 270 -4.53 3.00 -10.46
C ALA A 270 -5.18 4.33 -10.83
N GLU A 271 -4.46 5.18 -11.58
CA GLU A 271 -5.03 6.38 -12.19
C GLU A 271 -6.07 5.99 -13.25
N LYS A 272 -7.19 6.74 -13.31
CA LYS A 272 -8.39 6.35 -14.08
C LYS A 272 -8.13 6.18 -15.57
N ASP A 273 -7.29 7.04 -16.12
CA ASP A 273 -6.88 7.07 -17.52
C ASP A 273 -5.93 5.91 -17.90
N THR A 274 -5.32 5.24 -16.92
CA THR A 274 -4.39 4.12 -17.13
C THR A 274 -5.04 2.74 -17.01
N VAL A 275 -6.34 2.68 -16.66
CA VAL A 275 -7.03 1.41 -16.37
C VAL A 275 -7.11 0.49 -17.60
N GLU A 276 -7.38 1.03 -18.78
CA GLU A 276 -7.43 0.22 -20.01
C GLU A 276 -6.04 -0.31 -20.38
N ASP A 277 -4.98 0.49 -20.25
CA ASP A 277 -3.60 0.03 -20.46
C ASP A 277 -3.22 -1.11 -19.49
N ILE A 278 -3.66 -1.02 -18.23
CA ILE A 278 -3.45 -2.09 -17.23
C ILE A 278 -4.17 -3.36 -17.66
N ILE A 279 -5.40 -3.25 -18.18
CA ILE A 279 -6.17 -4.39 -18.68
C ILE A 279 -5.43 -5.06 -19.84
N GLU A 280 -5.00 -4.28 -20.83
CA GLU A 280 -4.30 -4.80 -22.01
C GLU A 280 -2.94 -5.43 -21.66
N ASP A 281 -2.11 -4.77 -20.85
CA ASP A 281 -0.81 -5.33 -20.42
C ASP A 281 -1.02 -6.59 -19.57
N SER A 282 -2.06 -6.64 -18.73
CA SER A 282 -2.37 -7.83 -17.94
C SER A 282 -2.73 -9.02 -18.82
N VAL A 283 -3.63 -8.83 -19.79
CA VAL A 283 -4.02 -9.89 -20.72
C VAL A 283 -2.83 -10.36 -21.55
N SER A 284 -2.06 -9.42 -22.12
CA SER A 284 -0.89 -9.75 -22.93
C SER A 284 0.19 -10.48 -22.13
N PHE A 285 0.43 -10.06 -20.89
CA PHE A 285 1.43 -10.69 -20.01
C PHE A 285 1.03 -12.13 -19.68
N ILE A 286 -0.21 -12.35 -19.26
CA ILE A 286 -0.67 -13.70 -18.88
C ILE A 286 -0.70 -14.64 -20.08
N ALA A 287 -1.16 -14.15 -21.25
CA ALA A 287 -1.15 -14.94 -22.47
C ALA A 287 0.27 -15.35 -22.92
N GLY A 288 1.28 -14.50 -22.67
CA GLY A 288 2.67 -14.75 -23.05
C GLY A 288 3.46 -15.61 -22.06
N GLU A 289 3.13 -15.54 -20.76
CA GLU A 289 3.91 -16.15 -19.68
C GLU A 289 3.24 -17.39 -19.06
N SER A 290 1.97 -17.67 -19.37
CA SER A 290 1.29 -18.86 -18.86
C SER A 290 1.83 -20.16 -19.47
N ALA A 291 2.01 -21.17 -18.63
CA ALA A 291 2.36 -22.53 -19.06
C ALA A 291 1.17 -23.31 -19.64
N SER A 292 -0.06 -22.85 -19.41
CA SER A 292 -1.30 -23.50 -19.81
C SER A 292 -1.98 -22.72 -20.92
N GLN A 293 -2.61 -23.41 -21.88
CA GLN A 293 -3.46 -22.77 -22.91
C GLN A 293 -4.87 -22.45 -22.40
N GLU A 294 -5.24 -23.00 -21.24
CA GLU A 294 -6.54 -22.81 -20.60
C GLU A 294 -6.52 -21.66 -19.58
N TRP A 295 -5.46 -20.84 -19.56
CA TRP A 295 -5.36 -19.69 -18.67
C TRP A 295 -6.61 -18.82 -18.72
N GLY A 296 -6.93 -18.19 -17.60
CA GLY A 296 -8.00 -17.21 -17.57
C GLY A 296 -7.69 -16.03 -16.69
N ILE A 297 -8.21 -14.88 -17.10
CA ILE A 297 -8.14 -13.62 -16.37
C ILE A 297 -9.53 -13.01 -16.29
N ALA A 298 -9.84 -12.41 -15.14
CA ALA A 298 -11.05 -11.62 -14.92
C ALA A 298 -10.68 -10.30 -14.25
N ILE A 299 -11.12 -9.18 -14.82
CA ILE A 299 -10.73 -7.85 -14.37
C ILE A 299 -11.98 -7.02 -14.08
N LYS A 300 -12.05 -6.52 -12.86
CA LYS A 300 -13.16 -5.72 -12.33
C LYS A 300 -12.63 -4.40 -11.78
N VAL A 301 -13.28 -3.31 -12.16
CA VAL A 301 -12.94 -1.95 -11.72
C VAL A 301 -14.00 -1.45 -10.76
N GLY A 302 -13.59 -0.70 -9.73
CA GLY A 302 -14.49 -0.08 -8.76
C GLY A 302 -14.50 -0.77 -7.40
N LEU A 303 -15.11 -0.10 -6.42
CA LEU A 303 -15.02 -0.49 -5.01
C LEU A 303 -16.04 -1.57 -4.63
N PHE A 304 -17.16 -1.66 -5.34
CA PHE A 304 -18.28 -2.49 -4.94
C PHE A 304 -18.17 -3.91 -5.47
N ARG A 305 -18.60 -4.87 -4.65
CA ARG A 305 -18.76 -6.24 -5.13
C ARG A 305 -19.94 -6.27 -6.11
N PRO A 306 -19.78 -6.83 -7.31
CA PRO A 306 -20.88 -6.95 -8.25
C PRO A 306 -22.04 -7.82 -7.69
N PRO A 307 -23.30 -7.55 -8.09
CA PRO A 307 -24.43 -8.40 -7.73
C PRO A 307 -24.19 -9.88 -8.07
N GLY A 308 -24.56 -10.78 -7.15
CA GLY A 308 -24.43 -12.22 -7.36
C GLY A 308 -23.00 -12.79 -7.22
N SER A 309 -21.97 -11.97 -6.98
CA SER A 309 -20.60 -12.47 -6.79
C SER A 309 -20.47 -13.52 -5.69
N LEU A 310 -21.07 -13.32 -4.51
CA LEU A 310 -21.00 -14.33 -3.44
C LEU A 310 -21.66 -15.66 -3.86
N ALA A 311 -22.75 -15.59 -4.62
CA ALA A 311 -23.40 -16.80 -5.15
C ALA A 311 -22.51 -17.51 -6.19
N TYR A 312 -21.87 -16.77 -7.09
CA TYR A 312 -20.90 -17.32 -8.04
C TYR A 312 -19.71 -17.97 -7.32
N GLY A 313 -19.11 -17.26 -6.35
CA GLY A 313 -18.02 -17.77 -5.53
C GLY A 313 -18.40 -19.01 -4.71
N ALA A 314 -19.65 -19.09 -4.23
CA ALA A 314 -20.15 -20.25 -3.50
C ALA A 314 -20.26 -21.47 -4.42
N ARG A 315 -20.84 -21.29 -5.62
CA ARG A 315 -20.91 -22.34 -6.64
C ARG A 315 -19.52 -22.81 -7.05
N ALA A 316 -18.58 -21.90 -7.28
CA ALA A 316 -17.20 -22.26 -7.65
C ALA A 316 -16.47 -23.07 -6.57
N ARG A 317 -16.94 -23.02 -5.32
CA ARG A 317 -16.39 -23.77 -4.17
C ARG A 317 -17.12 -25.07 -3.88
N SER A 318 -18.27 -25.33 -4.52
CA SER A 318 -19.11 -26.52 -4.26
C SER A 318 -19.47 -27.37 -5.48
N GLU A 319 -19.42 -26.82 -6.69
CA GLU A 319 -19.86 -27.49 -7.91
C GLU A 319 -19.07 -27.05 -9.16
N ARG A 320 -19.31 -27.74 -10.28
CA ARG A 320 -18.75 -27.38 -11.59
C ARG A 320 -19.60 -26.29 -12.24
N ILE A 321 -18.97 -25.16 -12.56
CA ILE A 321 -19.56 -24.07 -13.35
C ILE A 321 -19.20 -24.28 -14.83
N THR A 322 -20.11 -23.91 -15.73
CA THR A 322 -19.88 -23.94 -17.18
C THR A 322 -19.24 -22.63 -17.66
N ILE A 323 -18.56 -22.66 -18.81
CA ILE A 323 -17.96 -21.44 -19.35
C ILE A 323 -19.03 -20.42 -19.77
N GLU A 324 -20.20 -20.90 -20.21
CA GLU A 324 -21.34 -20.06 -20.58
C GLU A 324 -21.90 -19.31 -19.36
N ASP A 325 -22.04 -20.00 -18.22
CA ASP A 325 -22.46 -19.36 -16.95
C ASP A 325 -21.46 -18.28 -16.52
N ALA A 326 -20.16 -18.57 -16.66
CA ALA A 326 -19.09 -17.65 -16.36
C ALA A 326 -19.12 -16.39 -17.26
N GLN A 327 -19.29 -16.58 -18.57
CA GLN A 327 -19.44 -15.50 -19.54
C GLN A 327 -20.68 -14.64 -19.26
N ALA A 328 -21.83 -15.27 -19.00
CA ALA A 328 -23.06 -14.56 -18.67
C ALA A 328 -22.92 -13.75 -17.37
N PHE A 329 -22.25 -14.30 -16.35
CA PHE A 329 -21.98 -13.59 -15.11
C PHE A 329 -21.05 -12.38 -15.33
N ALA A 330 -20.00 -12.54 -16.14
CA ALA A 330 -19.07 -11.46 -16.47
C ALA A 330 -19.77 -10.33 -17.24
N GLU A 331 -20.53 -10.66 -18.28
CA GLU A 331 -21.28 -9.70 -19.10
C GLU A 331 -22.28 -8.90 -18.26
N ALA A 332 -23.08 -9.57 -17.44
CA ALA A 332 -24.08 -8.94 -16.58
C ALA A 332 -23.49 -7.94 -15.57
N ASN A 333 -22.21 -8.09 -15.23
CA ASN A 333 -21.51 -7.29 -14.23
C ASN A 333 -20.43 -6.37 -14.83
N GLY A 334 -20.28 -6.33 -16.16
CA GLY A 334 -19.25 -5.54 -16.83
C GLY A 334 -17.82 -5.95 -16.48
N ILE A 335 -17.59 -7.21 -16.08
CA ILE A 335 -16.27 -7.75 -15.77
C ILE A 335 -15.60 -8.15 -17.08
N ARG A 336 -14.37 -7.68 -17.32
CA ARG A 336 -13.60 -8.06 -18.50
C ARG A 336 -13.00 -9.43 -18.27
N ILE A 337 -13.14 -10.34 -19.23
CA ILE A 337 -12.54 -11.67 -19.18
C ILE A 337 -11.77 -11.96 -20.46
N ALA A 338 -10.70 -12.74 -20.34
CA ALA A 338 -9.95 -13.27 -21.48
C ALA A 338 -9.34 -14.63 -21.13
N GLY A 339 -9.08 -15.44 -22.15
CA GLY A 339 -8.50 -16.78 -22.02
C GLY A 339 -9.49 -17.92 -22.27
N GLY A 340 -9.08 -19.12 -21.85
CA GLY A 340 -9.84 -20.37 -21.97
C GLY A 340 -10.70 -20.66 -20.75
N ARG A 341 -10.75 -21.92 -20.31
CA ARG A 341 -11.56 -22.39 -19.17
C ARG A 341 -11.24 -21.67 -17.84
N GLY A 342 -10.00 -21.22 -17.64
CA GLY A 342 -9.56 -20.54 -16.42
C GLY A 342 -10.36 -19.29 -16.07
N VAL A 343 -11.13 -18.72 -17.01
CA VAL A 343 -12.03 -17.59 -16.71
C VAL A 343 -13.02 -17.93 -15.60
N ILE A 344 -13.38 -19.21 -15.44
CA ILE A 344 -14.29 -19.68 -14.40
C ILE A 344 -13.72 -19.38 -13.01
N GLY A 345 -12.49 -19.80 -12.73
CA GLY A 345 -11.86 -19.57 -11.43
C GLY A 345 -11.28 -18.17 -11.29
N ALA A 346 -10.87 -17.51 -12.38
CA ALA A 346 -10.53 -16.10 -12.34
C ALA A 346 -11.73 -15.24 -11.89
N LEU A 347 -12.94 -15.51 -12.39
CA LEU A 347 -14.17 -14.89 -11.90
C LEU A 347 -14.50 -15.29 -10.47
N ALA A 348 -14.14 -16.51 -10.04
CA ALA A 348 -14.30 -16.92 -8.65
C ALA A 348 -13.39 -16.09 -7.73
N ALA A 349 -12.14 -15.86 -8.11
CA ALA A 349 -11.20 -15.00 -7.38
C ALA A 349 -11.78 -13.57 -7.21
N VAL A 350 -12.24 -12.95 -8.30
CA VAL A 350 -12.90 -11.63 -8.26
C VAL A 350 -14.16 -11.67 -7.39
N SER A 351 -14.93 -12.74 -7.49
CA SER A 351 -16.18 -12.92 -6.73
C SER A 351 -15.98 -13.08 -5.23
N LEU A 352 -14.82 -13.59 -4.81
CA LEU A 352 -14.40 -13.78 -3.42
C LEU A 352 -13.69 -12.55 -2.83
N HIS A 353 -13.47 -11.50 -3.63
CA HIS A 353 -12.82 -10.25 -3.19
C HIS A 353 -13.45 -9.67 -1.92
N GLY A 354 -12.64 -9.50 -0.88
CA GLY A 354 -13.05 -8.94 0.42
C GLY A 354 -13.54 -9.96 1.45
N CYS A 355 -13.52 -11.26 1.12
CA CYS A 355 -13.61 -12.34 2.11
C CYS A 355 -12.30 -12.43 2.93
N ASP A 356 -12.38 -12.93 4.15
CA ASP A 356 -11.21 -13.14 5.01
C ASP A 356 -10.38 -14.36 4.59
N GLU A 357 -9.13 -14.43 5.07
CA GLU A 357 -8.18 -15.49 4.74
C GLU A 357 -8.69 -16.90 5.06
N GLU A 358 -9.40 -17.08 6.18
CA GLU A 358 -9.92 -18.39 6.57
C GLU A 358 -10.99 -18.86 5.57
N THR A 359 -11.89 -17.97 5.18
CA THR A 359 -12.90 -18.21 4.15
C THR A 359 -12.26 -18.54 2.79
N LEU A 360 -11.22 -17.79 2.39
CA LEU A 360 -10.53 -17.99 1.12
C LEU A 360 -9.79 -19.34 1.05
N LEU A 361 -9.17 -19.77 2.15
CA LEU A 361 -8.33 -20.97 2.20
C LEU A 361 -9.07 -22.25 2.63
N ASN A 362 -10.37 -22.17 2.96
CA ASN A 362 -11.16 -23.35 3.30
C ASN A 362 -12.48 -23.37 2.52
N PRO A 363 -12.59 -24.12 1.40
CA PRO A 363 -13.76 -24.11 0.54
C PRO A 363 -15.05 -24.60 1.21
N ASN A 364 -14.96 -25.21 2.40
CA ASN A 364 -16.11 -25.71 3.15
C ASN A 364 -16.79 -24.62 4.00
N ILE A 365 -16.17 -23.45 4.17
CA ILE A 365 -16.80 -22.32 4.90
C ILE A 365 -17.84 -21.67 3.99
N PRO A 366 -19.12 -21.59 4.39
CA PRO A 366 -20.16 -20.91 3.60
C PRO A 366 -19.87 -19.41 3.40
N LEU A 367 -20.32 -18.87 2.27
CA LEU A 367 -20.15 -17.45 1.90
C LEU A 367 -21.36 -16.59 2.24
#